data_AF-A0A0F9SEP5-F1
#
_entry.id   AF-A0A0F9SEP5-F1
#
_cell.length_a   1.000
_cell.length_b   1.000
_cell.length_c   1.000
_cell.angle_alpha   90.00
_cell.angle_beta   90.00
_cell.angle_gamma   90.00
#
_symmetry.space_group_name_H-M   'P 1'
#
loop_
_entity.id
_entity.type
_entity.pdbx_description
1 polymer ?
#
loop_
_entity_poly.entity_id
_entity_poly.type
_entity_poly.pdbx_seq_one_letter_code
_entity_poly.pdbx_strand_id
1 'polypeptide(L)' 'MKMIHPNVKGFEIKRRTFEGKNDPNKNNNNLTSKYMLSYKYWLRIDYENYSAERCYPKKLDCQQAVETAKRLAGSLL' A
#
# COMPACT_ATOMS: atom_id res chain seq x y z
N MET A 1 -9.40 17.00 -21.85
CA MET A 1 -9.71 16.29 -20.59
C MET A 1 -8.41 15.70 -20.04
N LYS A 2 -7.95 16.14 -18.87
CA LYS A 2 -6.83 15.46 -18.17
C LYS A 2 -7.45 14.30 -17.38
N MET A 3 -7.05 13.07 -17.66
CA MET A 3 -7.44 11.94 -16.79
C MET A 3 -6.85 12.19 -15.40
N ILE A 4 -7.73 12.42 -14.43
CA ILE A 4 -7.34 12.64 -13.02
C ILE A 4 -6.92 11.32 -12.38
N HIS A 5 -7.51 10.21 -12.84
CA HIS A 5 -7.26 8.86 -12.34
C HIS A 5 -6.79 7.93 -13.46
N PRO A 6 -5.48 7.61 -13.52
CA PRO A 6 -4.96 6.67 -14.51
C PRO A 6 -5.52 5.26 -14.31
N ASN A 7 -5.53 4.46 -15.38
CA ASN A 7 -6.02 3.09 -15.31
C ASN A 7 -5.14 2.23 -14.41
N VAL A 8 -5.79 1.37 -13.60
CA VAL A 8 -5.10 0.36 -12.78
C VAL A 8 -4.73 -0.82 -13.68
N LYS A 9 -3.42 -1.05 -13.88
CA LYS A 9 -2.89 -2.22 -14.61
C LYS A 9 -2.80 -3.45 -13.74
N GLY A 10 -2.49 -3.27 -12.45
CA GLY A 10 -2.28 -4.37 -11.53
C GLY A 10 -2.23 -3.88 -10.09
N PHE A 11 -2.30 -4.83 -9.16
CA PHE A 11 -2.08 -4.56 -7.75
C PHE A 11 -1.42 -5.75 -7.08
N GLU A 12 -0.64 -5.48 -6.04
CA GLU A 12 0.03 -6.47 -5.23
C GLU A 12 -0.23 -6.17 -3.75
N ILE A 13 -0.75 -7.16 -3.01
CA ILE A 13 -0.95 -7.08 -1.57
C ILE A 13 -0.01 -8.08 -0.91
N LYS A 14 0.93 -7.57 -0.11
CA LYS A 14 1.84 -8.40 0.69
C LYS A 14 1.59 -8.16 2.17
N ARG A 15 1.42 -9.24 2.93
CA ARG A 15 1.51 -9.16 4.39
C ARG A 15 2.99 -9.04 4.75
N ARG A 16 3.40 -7.92 5.32
CA ARG A 16 4.73 -7.77 5.87
C ARG A 16 4.62 -7.77 7.39
N THR A 17 5.41 -8.61 8.04
CA THR A 17 5.84 -8.30 9.41
C THR A 17 6.41 -6.89 9.36
N PHE A 18 6.11 -6.06 10.36
CA PHE A 18 6.95 -4.90 10.60
C PHE A 18 8.30 -5.45 11.04
N GLU A 19 9.08 -5.99 10.12
CA GLU A 19 10.52 -5.96 10.21
C GLU A 19 10.79 -4.51 9.85
N GLY A 20 11.04 -3.69 10.88
CA GLY A 20 11.47 -2.33 10.65
C GLY A 20 12.48 -2.40 9.52
N LYS A 21 12.22 -1.69 8.41
CA LYS A 21 13.29 -1.45 7.44
C LYS A 21 14.45 -0.97 8.31
N ASN A 22 15.55 -1.72 8.32
CA ASN A 22 16.75 -1.31 9.02
C ASN A 22 17.27 -0.08 8.27
N ASP A 23 16.66 1.06 8.53
CA ASP A 23 17.10 2.36 8.06
C ASP A 23 18.25 2.72 8.99
N PRO A 24 19.51 2.75 8.51
CA PRO A 24 20.66 3.02 9.37
C PRO A 24 20.59 4.41 10.02
N ASN A 25 19.70 5.29 9.55
CA ASN A 25 19.49 6.63 10.08
C ASN A 25 18.26 6.75 11.00
N LYS A 26 17.54 5.66 11.29
CA LYS A 26 16.39 5.68 12.21
C LYS A 26 16.55 4.66 13.33
N ASN A 27 16.02 5.00 14.50
CA ASN A 27 16.08 4.16 15.69
C ASN A 27 15.10 2.97 15.55
N ASN A 28 15.54 1.91 14.88
CA ASN A 28 14.73 0.75 14.51
C ASN A 28 14.38 -0.17 15.70
N ASN A 29 15.06 0.00 16.84
CA ASN A 29 14.85 -0.82 18.04
C ASN A 29 13.50 -0.57 18.73
N ASN A 30 12.81 0.54 18.43
CA ASN A 30 11.64 0.95 19.22
C ASN A 30 10.27 0.58 18.61
N LEU A 31 10.24 -0.18 17.50
CA LEU A 31 9.00 -0.47 16.76
C LEU A 31 8.65 -1.96 16.69
N THR A 32 9.47 -2.85 17.26
CA THR A 32 9.27 -4.29 17.18
C THR A 32 9.65 -4.98 18.48
N SER A 33 8.65 -5.22 19.35
CA SER A 33 8.84 -6.26 20.37
C SER A 33 8.80 -7.61 19.66
N LYS A 34 9.71 -8.53 20.02
CA LYS A 34 9.72 -9.94 19.59
C LYS A 34 8.34 -10.63 19.74
N TYR A 35 7.49 -10.10 20.62
CA TYR A 35 6.15 -10.60 20.93
C TYR A 35 4.99 -9.73 20.39
N MET A 36 5.28 -8.61 19.72
CA MET A 36 4.29 -7.78 19.02
C MET A 36 4.61 -7.72 17.53
N LEU A 37 4.26 -8.79 16.82
CA LEU A 37 4.27 -8.79 15.36
C LEU A 37 3.16 -7.85 14.88
N SER A 38 3.45 -6.55 14.77
CA SER A 38 2.54 -5.61 14.11
C SER A 38 2.59 -5.91 12.61
N TYR A 39 1.74 -6.82 12.16
CA TYR A 39 1.61 -7.08 10.74
C TYR A 39 0.95 -5.87 10.09
N LYS A 40 1.55 -5.37 9.01
CA LYS A 40 0.89 -4.42 8.11
C LYS A 40 0.80 -5.04 6.74
N TYR A 41 -0.27 -4.71 6.04
CA TYR A 41 -0.46 -5.07 4.66
C TYR A 41 0.12 -3.96 3.81
N TRP A 42 1.16 -4.28 3.07
CA TRP A 42 1.70 -3.41 2.05
C TRP A 42 0.89 -3.64 0.77
N LEU A 43 0.35 -2.56 0.23
CA LEU A 43 -0.38 -2.52 -1.02
C LEU A 43 0.43 -1.71 -2.01
N ARG A 44 0.68 -2.29 -3.17
CA ARG A 44 1.16 -1.59 -4.36
C ARG A 44 0.08 -1.63 -5.43
N ILE A 45 -0.21 -0.50 -6.03
CA ILE A 45 -1.10 -0.37 -7.18
C ILE A 45 -0.28 0.18 -8.32
N ASP A 46 -0.21 -0.57 -9.42
CA ASP A 46 0.47 -0.15 -10.64
C ASP A 46 -0.56 0.51 -11.56
N TYR A 47 -0.39 1.81 -11.78
CA TYR A 47 -1.14 2.57 -12.75
C TYR A 47 -0.37 2.63 -14.08
N GLU A 48 -1.02 3.12 -15.14
CA GLU A 48 -0.37 3.25 -16.46
C GLU A 48 0.97 3.98 -16.45
N ASN A 49 1.08 5.06 -15.67
CA ASN A 49 2.21 5.98 -15.70
C ASN A 49 3.06 5.98 -14.41
N TYR A 50 2.58 5.37 -13.32
CA TYR A 50 3.28 5.33 -12.04
C TYR A 50 2.76 4.20 -11.15
N SER A 51 3.52 3.86 -10.11
CA SER A 51 3.09 2.94 -9.05
C SER A 51 2.86 3.70 -7.74
N ALA A 52 1.74 3.43 -7.05
CA ALA A 52 1.50 3.93 -5.70
C ALA A 52 1.69 2.81 -4.68
N GLU A 53 2.36 3.12 -3.57
CA GLU A 53 2.56 2.18 -2.47
C GLU A 53 1.98 2.75 -1.18
N ARG A 54 1.27 1.92 -0.42
CA ARG A 54 0.70 2.31 0.87
C ARG A 54 0.60 1.12 1.82
N CYS A 55 0.78 1.38 3.11
CA CYS A 55 0.64 0.38 4.16
C CYS A 55 -0.67 0.55 4.91
N TYR A 56 -1.33 -0.55 5.20
CA TYR A 56 -2.59 -0.61 5.95
C TYR A 56 -2.47 -1.59 7.13
N PRO A 57 -3.21 -1.37 8.22
CA PRO A 57 -3.22 -2.27 9.36
C PRO A 57 -3.97 -3.58 9.06
N LYS A 58 -5.06 -3.52 8.26
CA LYS A 58 -5.89 -4.68 7.94
C LYS A 58 -5.85 -4.99 6.45
N LYS A 59 -6.00 -6.28 6.10
CA LYS A 59 -6.11 -6.74 4.71
C LYS A 59 -7.33 -6.14 4.02
N LEU A 60 -8.44 -6.01 4.76
CA LEU A 60 -9.70 -5.47 4.26
C LEU A 60 -9.52 -4.04 3.74
N ASP A 61 -8.79 -3.20 4.47
CA ASP A 61 -8.53 -1.82 4.07
C ASP A 61 -7.73 -1.75 2.76
N CYS A 62 -6.79 -2.69 2.53
CA CYS A 62 -6.11 -2.81 1.24
C CYS A 62 -7.08 -3.18 0.11
N GLN A 63 -7.98 -4.13 0.35
CA GLN A 63 -8.95 -4.56 -0.66
C GLN A 63 -9.90 -3.41 -1.03
N GLN A 64 -10.42 -2.70 -0.03
CA GLN A 64 -11.26 -1.52 -0.24
C GLN A 64 -10.53 -0.42 -1.01
N ALA A 65 -9.24 -0.21 -0.73
CA ALA A 65 -8.43 0.75 -1.46
C ALA A 65 -8.24 0.36 -2.94
N VAL A 66 -8.01 -0.93 -3.23
CA VAL A 66 -7.93 -1.44 -4.61
C VAL A 66 -9.27 -1.28 -5.33
N GLU A 67 -10.38 -1.63 -4.69
CA GLU A 67 -11.72 -1.47 -5.28
C GLU A 67 -12.04 -0.01 -5.56
N THR A 68 -11.69 0.88 -4.63
CA THR A 68 -11.85 2.33 -4.81
C THR A 68 -10.99 2.84 -5.97
N ALA A 69 -9.73 2.41 -6.05
CA ALA A 69 -8.84 2.78 -7.14
C ALA A 69 -9.35 2.27 -8.51
N LYS A 70 -9.87 1.04 -8.57
CA LYS A 70 -10.50 0.49 -9.78
C LYS A 70 -11.79 1.21 -10.15
N ARG A 71 -12.59 1.64 -9.17
CA ARG A 71 -13.83 2.39 -9.42
C ARG A 71 -13.56 3.81 -9.94
N LEU A 72 -12.50 4.44 -9.44
CA LEU A 72 -12.09 5.77 -9.87
C LEU A 72 -11.29 5.75 -11.18
N ALA A 73 -10.64 4.63 -11.52
CA ALA A 73 -9.92 4.46 -12.77
C ALA A 73 -10.85 4.70 -13.97
N GLY A 74 -10.48 5.64 -14.83
CA GLY A 74 -11.28 6.02 -16.01
C GLY A 74 -12.49 6.92 -15.69
N SER A 75 -12.75 7.27 -14.43
CA SER A 75 -13.78 8.25 -14.08
C SER A 75 -13.32 9.65 -14.49
N LEU A 76 -13.97 10.20 -15.53
CA LEU A 76 -13.90 11.62 -15.88
C LEU A 76 -14.85 12.37 -14.96
N LEU A 77 -14.30 13.13 -14.00
CA LEU A 77 -15.04 14.21 -13.34
C LEU A 77 -15.09 15.43 -14.26
#